data_AF-A0A9D2R6P0-F1
#
_entry.id   AF-A0A9D2R6P0-F1
#
_cell.length_a   1.000
_cell.length_b   1.000
_cell.length_c   1.000
_cell.angle_alpha   90.00
_cell.angle_beta   90.00
_cell.angle_gamma   90.00
#
_symmetry.space_group_name_H-M   'P 1'
#
loop_
_entity.id
_entity.type
_entity.pdbx_description
1 polymer ?
#
loop_
_entity_poly.entity_id
_entity_poly.type
_entity_poly.pdbx_seq_one_letter_code
_entity_poly.pdbx_strand_id
1 'polypeptide(L)' 'MENRIKIKLGTTDKVILGIGYTLLGLFVLAIAVPLVYVVIASFMDPNVLNNQGISFNFKDW' A
#
# COMPACT_ATOMS: atom_id res chain seq x y z
N MET A 1 -16.85 36.76 -18.35
CA MET A 1 -16.80 35.32 -18.00
C MET A 1 -15.59 34.73 -18.71
N GLU A 2 -14.54 34.40 -17.96
CA GLU A 2 -13.29 33.86 -18.49
C GLU A 2 -13.55 32.41 -18.98
N ASN A 3 -13.49 32.19 -20.29
CA ASN A 3 -13.64 30.87 -20.88
C ASN A 3 -12.41 30.03 -20.55
N ARG A 4 -12.47 29.26 -19.45
CA ARG A 4 -11.46 28.26 -19.08
C ARG A 4 -11.45 27.18 -20.15
N ILE A 5 -10.48 27.23 -21.07
CA ILE A 5 -10.25 26.16 -22.04
C ILE A 5 -9.84 24.92 -21.24
N LYS A 6 -10.74 23.94 -21.13
CA LYS A 6 -10.42 22.64 -20.53
C LYS A 6 -9.53 21.87 -21.51
N ILE A 7 -8.23 21.89 -21.26
CA ILE A 7 -7.28 21.04 -21.99
C ILE A 7 -7.64 19.59 -21.70
N LYS A 8 -8.09 18.89 -22.73
CA LYS A 8 -8.49 17.48 -22.64
C LYS A 8 -7.23 16.64 -22.72
N LEU A 9 -6.87 15.96 -21.63
CA LEU A 9 -5.74 15.02 -21.62
C LEU A 9 -5.89 14.02 -22.77
N GLY A 10 -4.85 13.94 -23.61
CA GLY A 10 -4.79 12.98 -24.70
C GLY A 10 -4.84 11.55 -24.18
N THR A 11 -5.20 10.60 -25.04
CA THR A 11 -5.24 9.18 -24.67
C THR A 11 -3.88 8.71 -24.12
N THR A 12 -2.78 9.17 -24.72
CA THR A 12 -1.42 8.90 -24.26
C THR A 12 -1.16 9.46 -22.85
N ASP A 13 -1.58 10.69 -22.57
CA ASP A 13 -1.40 11.32 -21.26
C ASP A 13 -2.11 10.52 -20.16
N LYS A 14 -3.31 10.00 -20.45
CA LYS A 14 -4.07 9.15 -19.52
C LYS A 14 -3.39 7.81 -19.28
N VAL A 15 -2.77 7.21 -20.29
CA VAL A 15 -2.02 5.95 -20.14
C VAL A 15 -0.79 6.17 -19.28
N ILE A 16 0.00 7.21 -19.55
CA ILE A 16 1.19 7.56 -18.74
C ILE A 16 0.78 7.82 -17.29
N LEU A 17 -0.30 8.57 -17.08
CA LEU A 17 -0.83 8.86 -15.77
C LEU A 17 -1.29 7.58 -15.03
N GLY A 18 -1.97 6.67 -15.72
CA GLY A 18 -2.39 5.39 -15.17
C GLY A 18 -1.22 4.52 -14.75
N ILE A 19 -0.18 4.43 -15.58
CA ILE A 19 1.05 3.69 -15.25
C ILE A 19 1.76 4.35 -14.06
N GLY A 20 1.92 5.67 -14.07
CA GLY A 20 2.57 6.41 -13.00
C GLY A 20 1.88 6.21 -11.64
N TYR A 21 0.54 6.31 -11.60
CA TYR A 21 -0.21 6.06 -10.37
C TYR A 21 -0.20 4.60 -9.95
N THR A 22 -0.18 3.66 -10.89
CA THR A 22 -0.08 2.23 -10.56
C THR A 22 1.28 1.94 -9.90
N LEU A 23 2.37 2.43 -10.49
CA LEU A 23 3.72 2.27 -9.93
C LEU A 23 3.85 2.95 -8.56
N LEU A 24 3.29 4.15 -8.41
CA LEU A 24 3.27 4.85 -7.13
C LEU A 24 2.49 4.06 -6.07
N GLY A 25 1.32 3.52 -6.44
CA GLY A 25 0.52 2.67 -5.55
C GLY A 25 1.29 1.43 -5.12
N LEU A 26 1.94 0.74 -6.06
CA LEU A 26 2.79 -0.42 -5.75
C LEU A 26 3.96 -0.06 -4.84
N PHE A 27 4.58 1.10 -5.05
CA PHE A 27 5.66 1.59 -4.18
C PHE A 27 5.16 1.86 -2.75
N VAL A 28 4.00 2.52 -2.61
CA VAL A 28 3.38 2.75 -1.30
C VAL A 28 3.05 1.41 -0.63
N LEU A 29 2.49 0.44 -1.36
CA LEU A 29 2.19 -0.89 -0.82
C LEU A 29 3.47 -1.63 -0.37
N ALA A 30 4.56 -1.53 -1.14
CA ALA A 30 5.83 -2.15 -0.80
C ALA A 30 6.41 -1.65 0.53
N ILE A 31 6.09 -0.40 0.93
CA ILE A 31 6.46 0.17 2.23
C ILE A 31 5.38 -0.11 3.29
N ALA A 32 4.11 0.00 2.94
CA ALA A 32 3.00 -0.16 3.88
C ALA A 32 2.89 -1.61 4.39
N VAL A 33 3.08 -2.61 3.54
CA VAL A 33 3.00 -4.04 3.91
C VAL A 33 3.98 -4.39 5.03
N PRO A 34 5.30 -4.12 4.94
CA PRO A 34 6.23 -4.41 6.04
C PRO A 34 5.93 -3.58 7.30
N LEU A 35 5.44 -2.34 7.17
CA LEU A 35 5.04 -1.55 8.35
C LEU A 35 3.85 -2.20 9.08
N VAL A 36 2.82 -2.62 8.35
CA VAL A 36 1.66 -3.31 8.92
C VAL A 36 2.10 -4.62 9.60
N TYR A 37 3.01 -5.37 8.98
CA TYR A 37 3.57 -6.58 9.58
C TYR A 37 4.28 -6.27 10.91
N VAL A 38 5.15 -5.25 10.93
CA VAL A 38 5.88 -4.84 12.15
C VAL A 38 4.91 -4.43 13.26
N VAL A 39 3.86 -3.67 12.93
CA VAL A 39 2.84 -3.26 13.91
C VAL A 39 2.12 -4.47 14.48
N ILE A 40 1.64 -5.38 13.63
CA ILE A 40 0.94 -6.58 14.07
C ILE A 40 1.86 -7.46 14.94
N ALA A 41 3.08 -7.70 14.47
CA ALA A 41 4.08 -8.50 15.17
C ALA A 41 4.46 -7.91 16.54
N SER A 42 4.39 -6.58 16.70
CA SER A 42 4.72 -5.91 17.97
C SER A 42 3.75 -6.22 19.11
N PHE A 43 2.57 -6.75 18.80
CA PHE A 43 1.54 -7.17 19.76
C PHE A 43 1.43 -8.69 19.87
N MET A 44 2.46 -9.46 19.49
CA MET A 44 2.44 -10.93 19.51
C MET A 44 3.57 -11.49 20.38
N ASP A 45 3.34 -12.65 21.02
CA ASP A 45 4.41 -13.35 21.76
C ASP A 45 5.57 -13.69 20.79
N PRO A 46 6.80 -13.31 21.12
CA PRO A 46 7.95 -13.47 20.23
C PRO A 46 8.29 -14.94 19.94
N ASN A 47 8.02 -15.86 20.86
CA ASN A 47 8.25 -17.29 20.63
C ASN A 47 7.25 -17.85 19.63
N VAL A 48 6.01 -17.37 19.68
CA VAL A 48 4.98 -17.77 18.72
C VAL A 48 5.33 -17.23 17.34
N LEU A 49 5.64 -15.94 17.24
CA LEU A 49 6.03 -15.29 15.99
C LEU A 49 7.24 -15.97 15.34
N ASN A 50 8.26 -16.33 16.12
CA ASN A 50 9.48 -16.95 15.60
C ASN A 50 9.27 -18.41 15.11
N ASN A 51 8.32 -19.14 15.68
CA ASN A 51 8.11 -20.56 15.36
C ASN A 51 7.04 -20.80 14.28
N GLN A 52 5.99 -19.96 14.23
CA GLN A 52 4.86 -20.17 13.31
C GLN A 52 4.44 -18.93 12.53
N GLY A 53 5.05 -17.76 12.76
CA GLY A 53 4.66 -16.50 12.14
C GLY A 53 3.43 -15.87 12.79
N ILE A 54 2.67 -15.09 12.03
CA ILE A 54 1.50 -14.36 12.54
C ILE A 54 0.37 -15.34 12.88
N SER A 55 0.06 -15.45 14.17
CA SER A 55 -1.08 -16.23 14.66
C SER A 55 -2.40 -15.46 14.59
N PHE A 56 -3.49 -16.14 14.24
CA PHE A 56 -4.87 -15.60 14.31
C PHE A 56 -5.60 -16.01 15.61
N ASN A 57 -4.92 -16.71 16.52
CA ASN A 57 -5.47 -17.04 17.82
C ASN A 57 -5.21 -15.90 18.80
N PHE A 58 -6.27 -15.28 19.34
CA PHE A 58 -6.17 -14.15 20.27
C PHE A 58 -5.32 -14.39 21.51
N LYS A 59 -5.07 -15.65 21.90
CA LYS A 59 -4.22 -15.97 23.06
C LYS A 59 -2.73 -15.76 22.81
N ASP A 60 -2.33 -15.65 21.54
CA ASP A 60 -0.93 -15.54 21.14
C ASP A 60 -0.49 -14.07 20.98
N TRP A 61 -1.42 -13.13 21.18
CA TRP A 61 -1.25 -11.69 21.12
C TRP A 61 -1.12 -11.12 22.53
#